data_AF-A0A1Y6BNB8-F1
#
_entry.id   AF-A0A1Y6BNB8-F1
#
_cell.length_a   1.000
_cell.length_b   1.000
_cell.length_c   1.000
_cell.angle_alpha   90.00
_cell.angle_beta   90.00
_cell.angle_gamma   90.00
#
_symmetry.space_group_name_H-M   'P 1'
#
loop_
_entity.id
_entity.type
_entity.pdbx_description
1 polymer ?
#
loop_
_entity_poly.entity_id
_entity_poly.type
_entity_poly.pdbx_seq_one_letter_code
_entity_poly.pdbx_strand_id
1 'polypeptide(L)' 'MDEENIIGGDDVLTASPEPSADDISYKQRERKRLEDEIAAFLAGGGKISEIPPNVVADPPKKPQSNYGGQPI' A
#
# COMPACT_ATOMS: atom_id res chain seq x y z
N MET A 1 15.00 40.43 -24.06
CA MET A 1 15.51 39.44 -23.09
C MET A 1 14.39 38.44 -23.01
N ASP A 2 14.42 37.50 -23.95
CA ASP A 2 13.35 36.53 -24.18
C ASP A 2 13.97 35.21 -23.77
N GLU A 3 13.61 34.77 -22.58
CA GLU A 3 14.13 33.57 -21.95
C GLU A 3 13.34 32.36 -22.48
N GLU A 4 13.92 31.74 -23.50
CA GLU A 4 13.59 30.40 -23.97
C GLU A 4 14.15 29.33 -23.00
N ASN A 5 13.27 28.37 -22.70
CA ASN A 5 13.55 26.93 -22.59
C ASN A 5 13.94 26.32 -21.22
N ILE A 6 13.58 25.03 -21.10
CA ILE A 6 13.78 24.07 -20.00
C ILE A 6 12.59 24.11 -19.01
N ILE A 7 11.52 23.35 -19.22
CA ILE A 7 11.49 21.88 -19.13
C ILE A 7 10.60 21.32 -20.25
N GLY A 8 11.24 20.77 -21.28
CA GLY A 8 10.67 19.66 -22.02
C GLY A 8 10.63 18.45 -21.09
N GLY A 9 9.43 17.93 -20.89
CA GLY A 9 9.16 16.65 -20.26
C GLY A 9 7.85 16.20 -20.86
N ASP A 10 7.96 15.54 -22.01
CA ASP A 10 6.98 14.61 -22.55
C ASP A 10 5.61 14.61 -21.85
N ASP A 11 4.65 15.30 -22.47
CA ASP A 11 3.25 14.91 -22.38
C ASP A 11 3.09 13.55 -23.08
N VAL A 12 3.75 12.52 -22.56
CA VAL A 12 3.25 11.16 -22.66
C VAL A 12 2.05 11.15 -21.72
N LEU A 13 0.91 11.56 -22.28
CA LEU A 13 -0.33 10.83 -22.11
C LEU A 13 0.03 9.36 -22.32
N THR A 14 0.53 8.72 -21.26
CA THR A 14 0.72 7.28 -21.22
C THR A 14 -0.67 6.77 -21.53
N ALA A 15 -0.84 6.21 -22.72
CA ALA A 15 -2.12 5.76 -23.21
C ALA A 15 -2.62 4.82 -22.12
N SER A 16 -3.57 5.29 -21.30
CA SER A 16 -4.24 4.46 -20.33
C SER A 16 -4.74 3.29 -21.16
N PRO A 17 -4.21 2.07 -20.98
CA PRO A 17 -4.64 0.96 -21.80
C PRO A 17 -6.15 0.88 -21.61
N GLU A 18 -6.89 1.16 -22.69
CA GLU A 18 -8.34 1.02 -22.72
C GLU A 18 -8.64 -0.34 -22.11
N PRO A 19 -9.36 -0.41 -20.99
CA PRO A 19 -9.46 -1.64 -20.24
C PRO A 19 -10.15 -2.67 -21.13
N SER A 20 -9.41 -3.70 -21.54
CA SER A 20 -9.98 -4.75 -22.37
C SER A 20 -11.06 -5.50 -21.55
N ALA A 21 -12.06 -6.06 -22.23
CA ALA A 21 -13.11 -6.81 -21.54
C ALA A 21 -12.55 -7.97 -20.69
N ASP A 22 -11.42 -8.55 -21.13
CA ASP A 22 -10.69 -9.58 -20.39
C ASP A 22 -10.06 -9.03 -19.10
N ASP A 23 -9.42 -7.86 -19.16
CA ASP A 23 -8.84 -7.18 -17.98
C ASP A 23 -9.92 -6.83 -16.95
N ILE A 24 -11.08 -6.37 -17.42
CA ILE A 24 -12.23 -6.06 -16.55
C ILE A 24 -12.73 -7.33 -15.88
N SER A 25 -12.89 -8.42 -16.64
CA SER A 25 -13.33 -9.71 -16.10
C SER A 25 -12.36 -10.26 -15.06
N TYR A 26 -11.05 -10.11 -15.29
CA TYR A 26 -10.01 -10.57 -14.37
C TYR A 26 -10.06 -9.78 -13.06
N LYS A 27 -10.09 -8.45 -13.13
CA LYS A 27 -10.22 -7.58 -11.95
C LYS A 27 -11.52 -7.84 -11.17
N GLN A 28 -12.61 -8.17 -11.85
CA GLN A 28 -13.87 -8.54 -11.22
C GLN A 28 -13.78 -9.87 -10.47
N ARG A 29 -13.12 -10.89 -11.03
CA ARG A 29 -12.88 -12.16 -10.32
C ARG A 29 -12.03 -11.96 -9.07
N GLU A 30 -10.95 -11.21 -9.18
CA GLU A 30 -10.08 -10.90 -8.05
C GLU A 30 -10.83 -10.11 -6.97
N ARG A 31 -11.65 -9.12 -7.35
CA ARG A 31 -12.51 -8.40 -6.40
C ARG A 31 -13.45 -9.33 -5.66
N LYS A 32 -14.16 -10.20 -6.38
CA LYS A 32 -15.11 -11.14 -5.78
C LYS A 32 -14.41 -12.09 -4.80
N ARG A 33 -13.24 -12.61 -5.17
CA ARG A 33 -12.42 -13.45 -4.30
C ARG A 33 -12.05 -12.72 -3.00
N LEU A 34 -11.57 -11.48 -3.10
CA LEU A 34 -11.24 -10.67 -1.93
C LEU A 34 -12.48 -10.38 -1.07
N GLU A 35 -13.63 -10.10 -1.68
CA GLU A 35 -14.90 -9.91 -0.96
C GLU A 35 -15.30 -11.16 -0.15
N ASP A 36 -15.18 -12.35 -0.75
CA ASP A 36 -15.45 -13.62 -0.09
C ASP A 36 -14.49 -13.87 1.09
N GLU A 37 -13.19 -13.60 0.90
CA GLU A 37 -12.17 -13.72 1.94
C GLU A 37 -12.40 -12.73 3.10
N ILE A 38 -12.78 -11.48 2.80
CA ILE A 38 -13.14 -10.47 3.80
C ILE A 38 -14.38 -10.91 4.59
N ALA A 39 -15.42 -11.39 3.90
CA ALA A 39 -16.65 -11.85 4.55
C ALA A 39 -16.37 -13.03 5.51
N ALA A 40 -15.53 -13.99 5.10
CA ALA A 40 -15.11 -15.09 5.94
C ALA A 40 -14.31 -14.61 7.17
N PHE A 41 -13.40 -13.64 6.99
CA PHE A 41 -12.63 -13.05 8.09
C PHE A 41 -13.53 -12.35 9.12
N LEU A 42 -14.51 -11.57 8.66
CA LEU A 42 -15.47 -10.88 9.54
C LEU A 42 -16.40 -11.87 10.25
N ALA A 43 -16.91 -12.89 9.53
CA ALA A 43 -17.76 -13.93 10.11
C ALA A 43 -17.02 -14.77 11.16
N GLY A 44 -15.71 -14.98 10.98
CA GLY A 44 -14.83 -15.63 11.96
C GLY A 44 -14.52 -14.80 13.21
N GLY A 45 -15.06 -13.57 13.32
CA GLY A 45 -14.80 -12.66 14.44
C GLY A 45 -13.53 -11.81 14.27
N GLY A 46 -12.96 -11.78 13.05
CA GLY A 46 -11.93 -10.83 12.68
C GLY A 46 -12.44 -9.39 12.70
N LYS A 47 -11.58 -8.43 13.01
CA LYS A 47 -11.90 -7.00 13.10
C LYS A 47 -10.97 -6.19 12.22
N ILE A 48 -11.53 -5.23 11.48
CA ILE A 48 -10.77 -4.28 10.67
C ILE A 48 -10.48 -3.05 11.55
N SER A 49 -9.21 -2.67 11.64
CA SER A 49 -8.80 -1.45 12.34
C SER A 49 -8.50 -0.38 11.30
N GLU A 50 -9.19 0.76 11.39
CA GLU A 50 -8.85 1.94 10.62
C GLU A 50 -7.61 2.60 11.24
N ILE A 51 -6.59 2.85 10.42
CA ILE A 51 -5.35 3.49 10.85
C ILE A 51 -5.36 4.93 10.31
N PRO A 52 -5.37 5.95 11.18
CA PRO A 52 -5.26 7.33 10.74
C PRO A 52 -3.93 7.58 10.02
N PRO A 53 -3.89 8.48 9.02
CA PRO A 53 -2.70 8.72 8.20
C PRO A 53 -1.48 9.24 8.99
N ASN A 54 -1.71 9.79 10.20
CA ASN A 54 -0.66 10.35 11.05
C ASN A 54 -0.17 9.38 12.13
N VAL A 55 -0.62 8.10 12.12
CA VAL A 55 -0.11 7.08 13.03
C VAL A 55 1.17 6.51 12.45
N VAL A 56 2.27 7.19 12.73
CA VAL A 56 3.59 6.55 12.72
C VAL A 56 3.60 5.68 13.97
N ALA A 57 3.50 4.35 13.81
CA ALA A 57 3.68 3.44 14.93
C ALA A 57 4.97 3.84 15.66
N ASP A 58 4.88 4.13 16.96
CA ASP A 58 5.99 4.62 17.77
C ASP A 58 7.22 3.75 17.44
N PRO A 59 8.28 4.34 16.85
CA PRO A 59 9.33 3.54 16.23
C PRO A 59 9.91 2.56 17.24
N PRO A 60 10.22 1.32 16.84
CA PRO A 60 10.67 0.29 17.76
C PRO A 60 11.85 0.81 18.57
N LYS A 61 11.67 0.86 19.90
CA LYS A 61 12.70 1.39 20.81
C LYS A 61 13.94 0.51 20.72
N LYS A 62 15.11 1.16 20.71
CA LYS A 62 16.39 0.45 20.71
C LYS A 62 16.41 -0.56 21.86
N PRO A 63 16.76 -1.84 21.61
CA PRO A 63 16.85 -2.83 22.67
C PRO A 63 17.89 -2.36 23.69
N GLN A 64 17.56 -2.45 24.98
CA GLN A 64 18.56 -2.27 26.04
C GLN A 64 19.54 -3.44 25.95
N SER A 65 20.82 -3.16 25.71
CA SER A 65 21.86 -4.18 25.78
C SER A 65 22.08 -4.54 27.25
N ASN A 66 21.65 -5.73 27.66
CA ASN A 66 21.99 -6.29 28.98
C ASN A 66 23.30 -7.11 28.94
N TYR A 67 24.18 -6.82 27.99
CA TYR A 67 25.47 -7.50 27.89
C TYR A 67 26.42 -6.96 28.98
N GLY A 68 26.92 -7.85 29.85
CA GLY A 68 27.78 -7.51 30.99
C GLY A 68 27.08 -7.40 32.35
N GLY A 69 25.75 -7.62 32.42
CA GLY A 69 25.00 -7.68 33.68
C GLY A 69 24.97 -9.07 34.34
N GLN A 70 25.44 -10.11 33.66
CA GLN A 70 25.66 -11.42 34.27
C GLN A 70 27.08 -11.47 34.83
N PRO A 71 27.27 -11.75 36.14
CA PRO A 71 28.59 -11.96 36.70
C PRO A 71 29.23 -13.19 36.04
N ILE A 72 30.49 -13.05 35.64
CA ILE A 72 31.35 -14.14 35.14
C ILE A 72 31.98 -14.93 36.27
#